data_AF-B5VUT0-F1
#
_entry.id   AF-B5VUT0-F1
#
_cell.length_a   1.000
_cell.length_b   1.000
_cell.length_c   1.000
_cell.angle_alpha   90.00
_cell.angle_beta   90.00
_cell.angle_gamma   90.00
#
_symmetry.space_group_name_H-M   'P 1'
#
loop_
_entity.id
_entity.type
_entity.pdbx_description
1 polymer ?
#
loop_
_entity_poly.entity_id
_entity_poly.type
_entity_poly.pdbx_seq_one_letter_code
_entity_poly.pdbx_strand_id
1 'polypeptide(L)'
;CDIFVLTSYSEAAPSFAIMEAMAKGLPIVASAAGGIPEGLGGTGKLLPNPNVDPAATARELAHTLEEWAVNPQLRQAMGQASKLRAEQLFREERMLRETINILHPAISAPISDEFAQCEEVIKGVQNLSHRLRYRSQTWQAWHAYTTGDTAAAVEHLQRSLKYSPFQFTTQTILDWVNDFVRLYSLKGDRLDALSFAKLIMDNY
;
A
#
# COMPACT_ATOMS: atom_id res chain seq x y z
N CYS A 1 -4.43 17.34 -29.96
CA CYS A 1 -5.31 16.29 -29.41
C CYS A 1 -6.71 16.85 -29.29
N ASP A 2 -7.71 16.08 -29.69
CA ASP A 2 -9.12 16.51 -29.68
C ASP A 2 -9.90 15.98 -28.46
N ILE A 3 -9.46 14.86 -27.89
CA ILE A 3 -10.02 14.20 -26.71
C ILE A 3 -8.86 13.54 -25.94
N PHE A 4 -8.85 13.64 -24.61
CA PHE A 4 -7.95 12.89 -23.74
C PHE A 4 -8.70 11.71 -23.12
N VAL A 5 -8.10 10.52 -23.13
CA VAL A 5 -8.71 9.28 -22.61
C VAL A 5 -7.79 8.63 -21.59
N LEU A 6 -8.32 8.30 -20.42
CA LEU A 6 -7.60 7.57 -19.37
C LEU A 6 -8.47 6.43 -18.79
N THR A 7 -8.27 5.21 -19.25
CA THR A 7 -9.00 4.02 -18.80
C THR A 7 -8.16 3.14 -17.85
N SER A 8 -7.53 3.76 -16.86
CA SER A 8 -6.70 3.05 -15.89
C SER A 8 -7.54 2.16 -14.97
N TYR A 9 -6.94 1.06 -14.51
CA TYR A 9 -7.53 0.19 -13.46
C TYR A 9 -7.30 0.74 -12.04
N SER A 10 -6.33 1.63 -11.86
CA SER A 10 -6.05 2.31 -10.60
C SER A 10 -5.28 3.60 -10.88
N GLU A 11 -5.55 4.65 -10.10
CA GLU A 11 -4.87 5.94 -10.19
C GLU A 11 -4.89 6.67 -8.84
N ALA A 12 -3.87 7.48 -8.60
CA ALA A 12 -3.82 8.34 -7.42
C ALA A 12 -4.78 9.53 -7.56
N ALA A 13 -5.14 10.15 -6.42
CA ALA A 13 -5.94 11.38 -6.38
C ALA A 13 -5.03 12.60 -6.20
N PRO A 14 -5.05 13.61 -7.10
CA PRO A 14 -5.50 13.58 -8.49
C PRO A 14 -4.42 13.04 -9.46
N SER A 15 -4.83 12.38 -10.54
CA SER A 15 -3.91 11.94 -11.61
C SER A 15 -3.30 13.15 -12.34
N PHE A 16 -1.97 13.22 -12.40
CA PHE A 16 -1.25 14.31 -13.08
C PHE A 16 -1.61 14.40 -14.57
N ALA A 17 -1.82 13.27 -15.23
CA ALA A 17 -2.18 13.24 -16.65
C ALA A 17 -3.56 13.89 -16.90
N ILE A 18 -4.52 13.68 -15.99
CA ILE A 18 -5.81 14.38 -16.03
C ILE A 18 -5.61 15.88 -15.81
N MET A 19 -4.81 16.28 -14.81
CA MET A 19 -4.56 17.70 -14.53
C MET A 19 -3.93 18.43 -15.72
N GLU A 20 -2.96 17.81 -16.39
CA GLU A 20 -2.31 18.35 -17.59
C GLU A 20 -3.31 18.49 -18.74
N ALA A 21 -4.13 17.46 -18.98
CA ALA A 21 -5.18 17.51 -20.00
C ALA A 21 -6.20 18.61 -19.71
N MET A 22 -6.62 18.76 -18.45
CA MET A 22 -7.51 19.83 -18.00
C MET A 22 -6.87 21.20 -18.23
N ALA A 23 -5.61 21.39 -17.86
CA ALA A 23 -4.89 22.66 -18.05
C ALA A 23 -4.77 23.05 -19.54
N LYS A 24 -4.69 22.06 -20.43
CA LYS A 24 -4.75 22.26 -21.90
C LYS A 24 -6.17 22.50 -22.42
N GLY A 25 -7.19 22.42 -21.58
CA GLY A 25 -8.59 22.56 -21.96
C GLY A 25 -9.07 21.45 -22.88
N LEU A 26 -8.52 20.23 -22.72
CA LEU A 26 -8.97 19.07 -23.45
C LEU A 26 -10.24 18.50 -22.82
N PRO A 27 -11.20 18.03 -23.63
CA PRO A 27 -12.29 17.23 -23.10
C PRO A 27 -11.75 15.85 -22.70
N ILE A 28 -12.17 15.38 -21.52
CA ILE A 28 -11.59 14.19 -20.86
C ILE A 28 -12.64 13.10 -20.73
N VAL A 29 -12.24 11.87 -21.06
CA VAL A 29 -12.97 10.63 -20.77
C VAL A 29 -12.10 9.78 -19.86
N ALA A 30 -12.56 9.43 -18.66
CA ALA A 30 -11.75 8.66 -17.72
C ALA A 30 -12.55 7.63 -16.92
N SER A 31 -11.92 6.53 -16.51
CA SER A 31 -12.55 5.48 -15.70
C SER A 31 -12.84 5.93 -14.27
N ALA A 32 -13.91 5.40 -13.65
CA ALA A 32 -14.17 5.56 -12.22
C ALA A 32 -13.26 4.65 -11.36
N ALA A 33 -11.94 4.80 -11.52
CA ALA A 33 -10.93 4.05 -10.78
C ALA A 33 -10.08 4.98 -9.90
N GLY A 34 -9.72 4.50 -8.70
CA GLY A 34 -8.88 5.26 -7.77
C GLY A 34 -9.44 6.66 -7.49
N GLY A 35 -8.56 7.66 -7.53
CA GLY A 35 -8.87 9.08 -7.30
C GLY A 35 -9.41 9.86 -8.50
N ILE A 36 -9.70 9.18 -9.61
CA ILE A 36 -10.16 9.83 -10.85
C ILE A 36 -11.52 10.51 -10.68
N PRO A 37 -12.56 9.91 -10.05
CA PRO A 37 -13.84 10.57 -9.86
C PRO A 37 -13.73 11.93 -9.15
N GLU A 38 -12.90 12.01 -8.11
CA GLU A 38 -12.66 13.23 -7.34
C GLU A 38 -11.88 14.28 -8.15
N GLY A 39 -10.84 13.84 -8.87
CA GLY A 39 -10.03 14.70 -9.72
C GLY A 39 -10.85 15.29 -10.88
N LEU A 40 -11.56 14.43 -11.62
CA LEU A 40 -12.38 14.79 -12.77
C LEU A 40 -13.59 15.65 -12.37
N GLY A 41 -14.24 15.33 -11.25
CA GLY A 41 -15.49 15.96 -10.85
C GLY A 41 -16.53 15.88 -11.98
N GLY A 42 -17.21 17.00 -12.25
CA GLY A 42 -18.26 17.09 -13.28
C GLY A 42 -17.84 17.63 -14.65
N THR A 43 -16.54 17.75 -14.95
CA THR A 43 -16.07 18.50 -16.14
C THR A 43 -15.70 17.65 -17.35
N GLY A 44 -15.82 16.33 -17.24
CA GLY A 44 -15.59 15.38 -18.32
C GLY A 44 -16.51 14.17 -18.19
N LYS A 45 -16.27 13.14 -19.00
CA LYS A 45 -17.02 11.89 -18.94
C LYS A 45 -16.35 10.92 -17.98
N LEU A 46 -17.05 10.58 -16.91
CA LEU A 46 -16.68 9.48 -16.04
C LEU A 46 -17.29 8.17 -16.56
N LEU A 47 -16.45 7.20 -16.88
CA LEU A 47 -16.84 5.85 -17.29
C LEU A 47 -17.04 4.95 -16.06
N PRO A 48 -17.77 3.82 -16.20
CA PRO A 48 -17.82 2.79 -15.16
C PRO A 48 -16.45 2.34 -14.65
N ASN A 49 -16.42 1.76 -13.45
CA ASN A 49 -15.17 1.24 -12.88
C ASN A 49 -14.78 -0.07 -13.60
N PRO A 50 -13.61 -0.13 -14.26
CA PRO A 50 -13.19 -1.31 -15.02
C PRO A 50 -12.86 -2.51 -14.15
N ASN A 51 -12.67 -2.34 -12.83
CA ASN A 51 -12.51 -3.47 -11.90
C ASN A 51 -13.85 -4.12 -11.54
N VAL A 52 -14.98 -3.45 -11.79
CA VAL A 52 -16.33 -3.94 -11.49
C VAL A 52 -16.99 -4.48 -12.76
N ASP A 53 -16.99 -3.68 -13.82
CA ASP A 53 -17.54 -4.07 -15.13
C ASP A 53 -16.66 -3.52 -16.28
N PRO A 54 -15.64 -4.29 -16.70
CA PRO A 54 -14.81 -3.91 -17.84
C PRO A 54 -15.61 -3.74 -19.13
N ALA A 55 -16.66 -4.55 -19.33
CA ALA A 55 -17.43 -4.54 -20.56
C ALA A 55 -18.32 -3.28 -20.65
N ALA A 56 -18.93 -2.85 -19.55
CA ALA A 56 -19.63 -1.57 -19.48
C ALA A 56 -18.68 -0.40 -19.69
N THR A 57 -17.47 -0.45 -19.14
CA THR A 57 -16.44 0.58 -19.36
C THR A 57 -16.12 0.73 -20.84
N ALA A 58 -15.89 -0.38 -21.54
CA ALA A 58 -15.60 -0.37 -22.97
C ALA A 58 -16.78 0.14 -23.82
N ARG A 59 -18.01 -0.29 -23.51
CA ARG A 59 -19.22 0.18 -24.21
C ARG A 59 -19.41 1.68 -24.05
N GLU A 60 -19.28 2.18 -22.82
CA GLU A 60 -19.48 3.60 -22.52
C GLU A 60 -18.38 4.47 -23.15
N LEU A 61 -17.13 3.96 -23.18
CA LEU A 61 -16.04 4.62 -23.90
C LEU A 61 -16.36 4.77 -25.38
N ALA A 62 -16.75 3.67 -26.05
CA ALA A 62 -17.07 3.69 -27.47
C ALA A 62 -18.22 4.67 -27.77
N HIS A 63 -19.32 4.59 -27.02
CA HIS A 63 -20.45 5.50 -27.14
C HIS A 63 -20.04 6.98 -26.96
N THR A 64 -19.24 7.27 -25.94
CA THR A 64 -18.76 8.63 -25.67
C THR A 64 -17.90 9.16 -26.82
N LEU A 65 -16.98 8.34 -27.34
CA LEU A 65 -16.12 8.74 -28.46
C LEU A 65 -16.91 8.97 -29.74
N GLU A 66 -17.92 8.15 -30.03
CA GLU A 66 -18.82 8.33 -31.18
C GLU A 66 -19.61 9.63 -31.07
N GLU A 67 -20.26 9.87 -29.93
CA GLU A 67 -21.01 11.10 -29.66
C GLU A 67 -20.10 12.34 -29.76
N TRP A 68 -18.93 12.28 -29.13
CA TRP A 68 -18.03 13.41 -29.10
C TRP A 68 -17.37 13.66 -30.44
N ALA A 69 -17.09 12.63 -31.26
CA ALA A 69 -16.49 12.80 -32.58
C ALA A 69 -17.32 13.72 -33.49
N VAL A 70 -18.64 13.59 -33.45
CA VAL A 70 -19.58 14.34 -34.31
C VAL A 70 -20.06 15.66 -33.69
N ASN A 71 -19.73 15.95 -32.42
CA ASN A 71 -20.21 17.13 -31.71
C ASN A 71 -19.06 18.03 -31.20
N PRO A 72 -18.47 18.90 -32.06
CA PRO A 72 -17.37 19.78 -31.68
C PRO A 72 -17.74 20.77 -30.57
N GLN A 73 -18.99 21.24 -30.51
CA GLN A 73 -19.45 22.19 -29.50
C GLN A 73 -19.45 21.55 -28.11
N LEU A 74 -19.89 20.29 -28.02
CA LEU A 74 -19.83 19.52 -26.77
C LEU A 74 -18.38 19.32 -26.31
N ARG A 75 -17.47 18.93 -27.23
CA ARG A 75 -16.03 18.80 -26.93
C ARG A 75 -15.45 20.10 -26.38
N GLN A 76 -15.77 21.23 -27.01
CA GLN A 76 -15.30 22.53 -26.58
C GLN A 76 -15.84 22.91 -25.19
N ALA A 77 -17.13 22.67 -24.93
CA ALA A 77 -17.74 22.94 -23.64
C ALA A 77 -17.10 22.09 -22.51
N MET A 78 -16.89 20.80 -22.75
CA MET A 78 -16.22 19.90 -21.79
C MET A 78 -14.76 20.30 -21.53
N GLY A 79 -14.05 20.67 -22.59
CA GLY A 79 -12.67 21.19 -22.48
C GLY A 79 -12.58 22.49 -21.68
N GLN A 80 -13.51 23.42 -21.91
CA GLN A 80 -13.57 24.68 -21.14
C GLN A 80 -13.92 24.44 -19.67
N ALA A 81 -14.89 23.57 -19.38
CA ALA A 81 -15.23 23.20 -18.01
C ALA A 81 -14.02 22.58 -17.28
N SER A 82 -13.30 21.69 -17.97
CA SER A 82 -12.09 21.04 -17.46
C SER A 82 -10.98 22.06 -17.19
N LYS A 83 -10.78 23.02 -18.10
CA LYS A 83 -9.82 24.11 -17.91
C LYS A 83 -10.15 24.97 -16.70
N LEU A 84 -11.41 25.39 -16.57
CA LEU A 84 -11.87 26.21 -15.46
C LEU A 84 -11.63 25.49 -14.11
N ARG A 85 -11.92 24.19 -14.04
CA ARG A 85 -11.65 23.39 -12.84
C ARG A 85 -10.16 23.31 -12.52
N ALA A 86 -9.30 23.08 -13.51
CA ALA A 86 -7.85 23.08 -13.27
C ALA A 86 -7.35 24.45 -12.78
N GLU A 87 -7.84 25.54 -13.36
CA GLU A 87 -7.48 26.88 -12.92
C GLU A 87 -7.96 27.21 -11.50
N GLN A 88 -9.08 26.63 -11.08
CA GLN A 88 -9.63 26.82 -9.73
C GLN A 88 -8.95 25.92 -8.70
N LEU A 89 -8.68 24.66 -9.05
CA LEU A 89 -8.31 23.64 -8.08
C LEU A 89 -6.85 23.21 -8.13
N PHE A 90 -6.25 23.18 -9.32
CA PHE A 90 -4.99 22.47 -9.57
C PHE A 90 -3.82 23.40 -9.93
N ARG A 91 -3.95 24.70 -9.62
CA ARG A 91 -2.83 25.64 -9.70
C ARG A 91 -1.81 25.35 -8.62
N GLU A 92 -0.54 25.34 -9.01
CA GLU A 92 0.59 25.11 -8.11
C GLU A 92 0.55 26.04 -6.89
N GLU A 93 0.30 27.34 -7.09
CA GLU A 93 0.30 28.31 -6.00
C GLU A 93 -0.80 28.04 -4.97
N ARG A 94 -1.96 27.52 -5.41
CA ARG A 94 -3.05 27.11 -4.53
C ARG A 94 -2.65 25.86 -3.76
N MET A 95 -2.17 24.83 -4.46
CA MET A 95 -1.78 23.56 -3.84
C MET A 95 -0.69 23.78 -2.79
N LEU A 96 0.37 24.52 -3.11
CA LEU A 96 1.43 24.88 -2.18
C LEU A 96 0.89 25.62 -0.95
N ARG A 97 0.05 26.63 -1.17
CA ARG A 97 -0.55 27.40 -0.07
C ARG A 97 -1.40 26.53 0.84
N GLU A 98 -2.26 25.69 0.29
CA GLU A 98 -3.13 24.80 1.08
C GLU A 98 -2.30 23.75 1.83
N THR A 99 -1.30 23.14 1.19
CA THR A 99 -0.37 22.21 1.85
C THR A 99 0.38 22.89 2.99
N ILE A 100 0.93 24.09 2.80
CA ILE A 100 1.62 24.84 3.86
C ILE A 100 0.65 25.21 4.98
N ASN A 101 -0.56 25.64 4.67
CA ASN A 101 -1.56 26.00 5.68
C ASN A 101 -1.96 24.82 6.58
N ILE A 102 -1.88 23.59 6.09
CA ILE A 102 -2.13 22.37 6.87
C ILE A 102 -0.86 21.94 7.63
N LEU A 103 0.30 21.94 6.95
CA LEU A 103 1.55 21.44 7.53
C LEU A 103 2.15 22.38 8.57
N HIS A 104 2.09 23.70 8.36
CA HIS A 104 2.73 24.67 9.24
C HIS A 104 2.20 24.59 10.68
N PRO A 105 0.88 24.56 10.94
CA PRO A 105 0.36 24.35 12.29
C PRO A 105 0.75 22.98 12.87
N ALA A 106 0.72 21.91 12.06
CA ALA A 106 1.04 20.56 12.53
C ALA A 106 2.51 20.42 12.94
N ILE A 107 3.43 21.08 12.21
CA ILE A 107 4.87 21.06 12.52
C ILE A 107 5.22 22.04 13.64
N SER A 108 4.48 23.14 13.77
CA SER A 108 4.70 24.14 14.82
C SER A 108 4.05 23.78 16.15
N ALA A 109 3.11 22.84 16.14
CA ALA A 109 2.52 22.31 17.36
C ALA A 109 3.62 21.58 18.18
N PRO A 110 3.69 21.80 19.50
CA PRO A 110 4.53 20.96 20.34
C PRO A 110 4.14 19.50 20.12
N ILE A 111 5.12 18.62 19.96
CA ILE A 111 4.90 17.19 19.82
C ILE A 111 4.13 16.73 21.06
N SER A 112 2.84 16.43 20.87
CA SER A 112 1.98 15.91 21.92
C SER A 112 2.11 14.39 21.97
N ASP A 113 2.30 13.85 23.17
CA ASP A 113 2.25 12.42 23.39
C ASP A 113 0.82 11.85 23.28
N GLU A 114 -0.22 12.65 22.99
CA GLU A 114 -1.60 12.15 22.84
C GLU A 114 -1.71 10.97 21.87
N PHE A 115 -1.06 11.06 20.70
CA PHE A 115 -1.05 9.94 19.75
C PHE A 115 -0.35 8.71 20.32
N ALA A 116 0.78 8.90 21.01
CA ALA A 116 1.50 7.81 21.67
C ALA A 116 0.71 7.22 22.85
N GLN A 117 -0.20 7.99 23.44
CA GLN A 117 -1.08 7.60 24.53
C GLN A 117 -2.38 6.93 24.07
N CYS A 118 -2.71 6.99 22.77
CA CYS A 118 -3.86 6.27 22.22
C CYS A 118 -3.74 4.77 22.54
N GLU A 119 -4.80 4.19 23.11
CA GLU A 119 -4.79 2.79 23.56
C GLU A 119 -4.44 1.82 22.41
N GLU A 120 -4.92 2.09 21.20
CA GLU A 120 -4.62 1.32 19.99
C GLU A 120 -3.14 1.40 19.63
N VAL A 121 -2.52 2.57 19.77
CA VAL A 121 -1.09 2.79 19.49
C VAL A 121 -0.25 2.07 20.55
N ILE A 122 -0.59 2.20 21.83
CA ILE A 122 0.08 1.48 22.92
C ILE A 122 0.01 -0.03 22.69
N LYS A 123 -1.18 -0.58 22.43
CA LYS A 123 -1.39 -2.00 22.13
C LYS A 123 -0.61 -2.42 20.89
N GLY A 124 -0.61 -1.60 19.83
CA GLY A 124 0.15 -1.83 18.61
C GLY A 124 1.65 -1.93 18.87
N VAL A 125 2.21 -0.99 19.65
CA VAL A 125 3.64 -0.95 20.03
C VAL A 125 4.00 -2.14 20.91
N GLN A 126 3.15 -2.52 21.87
CA GLN A 126 3.33 -3.70 22.71
C GLN A 126 3.33 -4.99 21.88
N ASN A 127 2.37 -5.14 20.97
CA ASN A 127 2.29 -6.28 20.07
C ASN A 127 3.50 -6.35 19.13
N LEU A 128 3.94 -5.20 18.60
CA LEU A 128 5.14 -5.12 17.77
C LEU A 128 6.38 -5.52 18.58
N SER A 129 6.51 -5.03 19.81
CA SER A 129 7.62 -5.37 20.70
C SER A 129 7.68 -6.87 20.99
N HIS A 130 6.52 -7.50 21.21
CA HIS A 130 6.42 -8.95 21.43
C HIS A 130 6.85 -9.74 20.18
N ARG A 131 6.37 -9.35 18.99
CA ARG A 131 6.77 -9.93 17.70
C ARG A 131 8.26 -9.75 17.40
N LEU A 132 8.83 -8.59 17.70
CA LEU A 132 10.26 -8.31 17.52
C LEU A 132 11.11 -9.18 18.45
N ARG A 133 10.70 -9.34 19.71
CA ARG A 133 11.37 -10.24 20.67
C ARG A 133 11.32 -11.69 20.20
N TYR A 134 10.18 -12.16 19.72
CA TYR A 134 10.05 -13.49 19.12
C TYR A 134 11.04 -13.70 17.97
N ARG A 135 11.00 -12.82 16.96
CA ARG A 135 11.87 -12.93 15.78
C ARG A 135 13.35 -12.74 16.10
N SER A 136 13.68 -11.91 17.10
CA SER A 136 15.05 -11.77 17.59
C SER A 136 15.56 -13.07 18.20
N GLN A 137 14.76 -13.76 19.03
CA GLN A 137 15.14 -15.03 19.63
C GLN A 137 15.25 -16.15 18.57
N THR A 138 14.33 -16.23 17.60
CA THR A 138 14.45 -17.24 16.53
C THR A 138 15.68 -17.01 15.65
N TRP A 139 16.03 -15.75 15.38
CA TRP A 139 17.26 -15.41 14.66
C TRP A 139 18.53 -15.74 15.44
N GLN A 140 18.56 -15.43 16.74
CA GLN A 140 19.69 -15.78 17.63
C GLN A 140 19.87 -17.31 17.70
N ALA A 141 18.76 -18.06 17.78
CA ALA A 141 18.79 -19.51 17.74
C ALA A 141 19.39 -20.04 16.44
N TRP A 142 18.94 -19.50 15.29
CA TRP A 142 19.47 -19.90 13.99
C TRP A 142 20.97 -19.60 13.88
N HIS A 143 21.38 -18.41 14.30
CA HIS A 143 22.79 -18.02 14.27
C HIS A 143 23.64 -18.99 15.10
N ALA A 144 23.26 -19.24 16.37
CA ALA A 144 23.93 -20.18 17.26
C ALA A 144 24.02 -21.59 16.66
N TYR A 145 22.91 -22.08 16.07
CA TYR A 145 22.86 -23.37 15.41
C TYR A 145 23.81 -23.45 14.22
N THR A 146 23.86 -22.42 13.36
CA THR A 146 24.79 -22.38 12.21
C THR A 146 26.26 -22.27 12.62
N THR A 147 26.54 -21.75 13.82
CA THR A 147 27.90 -21.68 14.37
C THR A 147 28.29 -22.91 15.19
N GLY A 148 27.41 -23.91 15.30
CA GLY A 148 27.66 -25.18 15.99
C GLY A 148 27.32 -25.20 17.49
N ASP A 149 26.77 -24.11 18.04
CA ASP A 149 26.33 -24.04 19.43
C ASP A 149 24.86 -24.44 19.55
N THR A 150 24.62 -25.75 19.61
CA THR A 150 23.26 -26.30 19.69
C THR A 150 22.58 -26.04 21.04
N ALA A 151 23.34 -25.88 22.12
CA ALA A 151 22.81 -25.58 23.44
C ALA A 151 22.24 -24.16 23.49
N ALA A 152 22.99 -23.16 23.03
CA ALA A 152 22.51 -21.79 22.92
C ALA A 152 21.34 -21.67 21.93
N ALA A 153 21.35 -22.46 20.85
CA ALA A 153 20.25 -22.52 19.91
C ALA A 153 18.93 -22.94 20.58
N VAL A 154 18.95 -24.03 21.36
CA VAL A 154 17.78 -24.50 22.12
C VAL A 154 17.32 -23.47 23.14
N GLU A 155 18.25 -22.85 23.88
CA GLU A 155 17.92 -21.83 24.87
C GLU A 155 17.16 -20.64 24.25
N HIS A 156 17.64 -20.15 23.10
CA HIS A 156 16.97 -19.07 22.37
C HIS A 156 15.58 -19.49 21.85
N LEU A 157 15.43 -20.70 21.32
CA LEU A 157 14.10 -21.21 20.94
C LEU A 157 13.16 -21.29 22.15
N GLN A 158 13.64 -21.75 23.31
CA GLN A 158 12.83 -21.84 24.54
C GLN A 158 12.39 -20.45 25.01
N ARG A 159 13.31 -19.47 24.99
CA ARG A 159 12.99 -18.07 25.28
C ARG A 159 11.98 -17.49 24.29
N SER A 160 12.03 -17.90 23.03
CA SER A 160 11.08 -17.43 22.00
C SER A 160 9.64 -17.87 22.28
N LEU A 161 9.40 -19.01 22.95
CA LEU A 161 8.04 -19.48 23.28
C LEU A 161 7.24 -18.47 24.09
N LYS A 162 7.89 -17.77 25.02
CA LYS A 162 7.27 -16.69 25.82
C LYS A 162 6.72 -15.56 24.94
N TYR A 163 7.31 -15.39 23.77
CA TYR A 163 6.97 -14.36 22.79
C TYR A 163 6.20 -14.92 21.58
N SER A 164 5.78 -16.20 21.61
CA SER A 164 5.13 -16.80 20.46
C SER A 164 3.86 -16.04 20.08
N PRO A 165 3.68 -15.69 18.79
CA PRO A 165 2.44 -15.12 18.29
C PRO A 165 1.36 -16.20 18.08
N PHE A 166 1.67 -17.47 18.30
CA PHE A 166 0.79 -18.61 18.04
C PHE A 166 0.17 -19.15 19.32
N GLN A 167 -1.07 -19.65 19.21
CA GLN A 167 -1.81 -20.20 20.34
C GLN A 167 -1.26 -21.56 20.81
N PHE A 168 -0.67 -22.33 19.88
CA PHE A 168 -0.16 -23.67 20.15
C PHE A 168 1.35 -23.75 19.95
N THR A 169 2.03 -24.48 20.84
CA THR A 169 3.46 -24.75 20.76
C THR A 169 3.83 -25.41 19.43
N THR A 170 2.97 -26.30 18.92
CA THR A 170 3.17 -26.98 17.63
C THR A 170 3.23 -26.01 16.43
N GLN A 171 2.40 -24.96 16.43
CA GLN A 171 2.45 -23.91 15.41
C GLN A 171 3.75 -23.09 15.52
N THR A 172 4.22 -22.87 16.74
CA THR A 172 5.48 -22.17 17.00
C THR A 172 6.68 -22.96 16.50
N ILE A 173 6.71 -24.27 16.80
CA ILE A 173 7.75 -25.18 16.31
C ILE A 173 7.76 -25.23 14.78
N LEU A 174 6.58 -25.32 14.15
CA LEU A 174 6.46 -25.29 12.70
C LEU A 174 6.99 -23.99 12.10
N ASP A 175 6.71 -22.85 12.73
CA ASP A 175 7.25 -21.55 12.32
C ASP A 175 8.78 -21.50 12.44
N TRP A 176 9.37 -22.04 13.52
CA TRP A 176 10.84 -22.14 13.65
C TRP A 176 11.46 -22.93 12.50
N VAL A 177 10.89 -24.10 12.16
CA VAL A 177 11.37 -24.94 11.05
C VAL A 177 11.30 -24.17 9.73
N ASN A 178 10.17 -23.51 9.45
CA ASN A 178 10.00 -22.72 8.22
C ASN A 178 10.98 -21.54 8.15
N ASP A 179 11.21 -20.86 9.28
CA ASP A 179 12.14 -19.72 9.38
C ASP A 179 13.58 -20.18 9.11
N PHE A 180 14.00 -21.30 9.71
CA PHE A 180 15.33 -21.88 9.51
C PHE A 180 15.53 -22.35 8.07
N VAL A 181 14.55 -23.06 7.48
CA VAL A 181 14.61 -23.48 6.07
C VAL A 181 14.75 -22.27 5.15
N ARG A 182 13.98 -21.20 5.39
CA ARG A 182 14.10 -19.95 4.62
C ARG A 182 15.47 -19.30 4.78
N LEU A 183 16.02 -19.26 5.98
CA LEU A 183 17.32 -18.62 6.25
C LEU A 183 18.49 -19.42 5.68
N TYR A 184 18.41 -20.76 5.68
CA TYR A 184 19.39 -21.63 5.03
C TYR A 184 19.36 -21.47 3.50
N SER A 185 18.16 -21.42 2.89
CA SER A 185 18.06 -21.24 1.44
C SER A 185 18.63 -19.91 0.97
N LEU A 186 18.50 -18.84 1.77
CA LEU A 186 19.13 -17.54 1.51
C LEU A 186 20.67 -17.59 1.55
N LYS A 187 21.26 -18.52 2.33
CA LYS A 187 22.71 -18.76 2.36
C LYS A 187 23.18 -19.71 1.23
N GLY A 188 22.26 -20.31 0.48
CA GLY A 188 22.59 -21.33 -0.52
C GLY A 188 22.76 -22.74 0.06
N ASP A 189 22.48 -22.92 1.35
CA ASP A 189 22.63 -24.19 2.07
C ASP A 189 21.27 -24.88 2.27
N ARG A 190 21.30 -26.17 2.65
CA ARG A 190 20.12 -26.92 3.08
C ARG A 190 20.20 -27.23 4.57
N LEU A 191 19.12 -26.95 5.29
CA LEU A 191 18.95 -27.39 6.66
C LEU A 191 18.86 -28.93 6.68
N ASP A 192 19.64 -29.57 7.55
CA ASP A 192 19.38 -30.96 7.93
C ASP A 192 18.15 -31.00 8.84
N ALA A 193 16.98 -31.16 8.21
CA ALA A 193 15.70 -31.17 8.89
C ALA A 193 15.57 -32.30 9.92
N LEU A 194 16.26 -33.43 9.74
CA LEU A 194 16.20 -34.57 10.66
C LEU A 194 16.99 -34.29 11.94
N SER A 195 18.22 -33.78 11.80
CA SER A 195 19.03 -33.39 12.95
C SER A 195 18.39 -32.26 13.74
N PHE A 196 17.79 -31.28 13.05
CA PHE A 196 17.07 -30.19 13.70
C PHE A 196 15.77 -30.66 14.38
N ALA A 197 14.97 -31.50 13.72
CA ALA A 197 13.74 -32.03 14.32
C ALA A 197 14.03 -32.88 15.57
N LYS A 198 15.08 -33.70 15.53
CA LYS A 198 15.54 -34.48 16.69
C LYS A 198 15.94 -33.56 17.85
N LEU A 199 16.73 -32.52 17.58
CA LEU A 199 17.13 -31.53 18.58
C LEU A 199 15.92 -30.88 19.27
N ILE A 200 14.87 -30.56 18.51
CA ILE A 200 13.64 -29.99 19.08
C ILE A 200 12.90 -31.05 19.91
N MET A 201 12.67 -32.26 19.39
CA MET A 201 11.91 -33.28 20.13
C MET A 201 12.59 -33.74 21.43
N ASP A 202 13.91 -33.65 21.51
CA ASP A 202 14.66 -34.01 22.73
C ASP A 202 14.57 -32.92 23.83
N ASN A 203 14.05 -31.73 23.53
CA ASN A 203 14.09 -30.56 24.43
C ASN A 203 12.72 -29.88 24.68
N TYR A 204 11.61 -30.45 24.19
CA TYR A 204 10.23 -29.96 24.34
C TYR A 204 9.22 -31.10 24.48
#